data_AF-A0AAU6WQ96-F1
#
_entry.id   AF-A0AAU6WQ96-F1
#
_cell.length_a   1.000
_cell.length_b   1.000
_cell.length_c   1.000
_cell.angle_alpha   90.00
_cell.angle_beta   90.00
_cell.angle_gamma   90.00
#
_symmetry.space_group_name_H-M   'P 1'
#
loop_
_entity.id
_entity.type
_entity.pdbx_description
1 polymer ?
#
loop_
_entity_poly.entity_id
_entity_poly.type
_entity_poly.pdbx_seq_one_letter_code
_entity_poly.pdbx_strand_id
1 'polypeptide(L)'
;MEIKEENIINIHNFLPHREPMLMTDYILELTKEKVITSFTIKEDNIFVDKGVFVEAGLIENSAQTCSSILGQSFFENPEADTKVIGFITNIKK
;
A
#
# COMPACT_ATOMS: atom_id res chain seq x y z
N MET A 1 2.53 19.92 0.72
CA MET A 1 3.60 19.17 0.05
C MET A 1 3.23 19.13 -1.42
N GLU A 2 3.98 19.80 -2.29
CA GLU A 2 3.71 19.77 -3.73
C GLU A 2 4.24 18.45 -4.29
N ILE A 3 3.32 17.57 -4.69
CA ILE A 3 3.64 16.30 -5.33
C ILE A 3 3.69 16.57 -6.83
N LYS A 4 4.87 16.43 -7.44
CA LYS A 4 5.01 16.56 -8.90
C LYS A 4 4.52 15.28 -9.56
N GLU A 5 3.63 15.38 -10.55
CA GLU A 5 3.02 14.23 -11.25
C GLU A 5 4.05 13.25 -11.83
N GLU A 6 5.21 13.76 -12.23
CA GLU A 6 6.35 13.00 -12.76
C GLU A 6 7.02 12.02 -11.77
N ASN A 7 6.65 12.04 -10.49
CA ASN A 7 7.18 11.15 -9.45
C ASN A 7 6.16 10.13 -8.90
N ILE A 8 4.99 10.00 -9.52
CA ILE A 8 3.95 9.07 -9.07
C ILE A 8 4.28 7.66 -9.56
N ILE A 9 4.53 6.73 -8.63
CA ILE A 9 4.89 5.35 -8.96
C ILE A 9 3.65 4.47 -8.85
N ASN A 10 3.40 3.66 -9.89
CA ASN A 10 2.31 2.69 -9.90
C ASN A 10 2.58 1.55 -8.90
N ILE A 11 1.62 1.34 -7.99
CA ILE A 11 1.69 0.38 -6.89
C ILE A 11 1.78 -1.09 -7.35
N HIS A 12 1.30 -1.42 -8.55
CA HIS A 12 1.23 -2.82 -9.03
C HIS A 12 2.60 -3.48 -9.21
N ASN A 13 3.66 -2.68 -9.32
CA ASN A 13 5.04 -3.18 -9.39
C ASN A 13 5.61 -3.53 -8.01
N PHE A 14 4.99 -3.05 -6.93
CA PHE A 14 5.47 -3.20 -5.55
C PHE A 14 4.62 -4.17 -4.73
N LEU A 15 3.34 -4.32 -5.10
CA LEU A 15 2.40 -5.18 -4.40
C LEU A 15 1.75 -6.22 -5.33
N PRO A 16 1.61 -7.47 -4.87
CA PRO A 16 0.88 -8.51 -5.60
C PRO A 16 -0.64 -8.33 -5.52
N HIS A 17 -1.14 -7.52 -4.58
CA HIS A 17 -2.57 -7.28 -4.36
C HIS A 17 -3.26 -6.73 -5.62
N ARG A 18 -4.50 -7.16 -5.84
CA ARG A 18 -5.36 -6.74 -6.95
C ARG A 18 -6.75 -6.44 -6.43
N GLU A 19 -7.56 -5.77 -7.23
CA GLU A 19 -8.98 -5.58 -6.92
C GLU A 19 -9.65 -6.92 -6.60
N PRO A 20 -10.56 -6.97 -5.61
CA PRO A 20 -11.06 -5.84 -4.81
C PRO A 20 -10.25 -5.55 -3.54
N MET A 21 -9.10 -6.22 -3.33
CA MET A 21 -8.29 -6.13 -2.12
C MET A 21 -7.12 -5.13 -2.23
N LEU A 22 -6.97 -4.40 -3.33
CA LEU A 22 -5.95 -3.37 -3.45
C LEU A 22 -6.40 -2.10 -2.71
N MET A 23 -5.65 -1.71 -1.67
CA MET A 23 -5.99 -0.61 -0.76
C MET A 23 -4.96 0.53 -0.82
N THR A 24 -4.26 0.68 -1.94
CA THR A 24 -3.29 1.76 -2.21
C THR A 24 -3.34 2.05 -3.70
N ASP A 25 -3.42 3.33 -4.10
CA ASP A 25 -3.48 3.73 -5.51
C ASP A 25 -2.08 4.02 -6.05
N TYR A 26 -1.34 4.85 -5.32
CA TYR A 26 -0.04 5.37 -5.74
C TYR A 26 0.93 5.46 -4.58
N ILE A 27 2.23 5.32 -4.89
CA ILE A 27 3.31 5.68 -3.98
C ILE A 27 3.71 7.13 -4.29
N LEU A 28 3.61 8.00 -3.28
CA LEU A 28 3.91 9.43 -3.35
C LEU A 28 5.35 9.74 -2.93
N GLU A 29 5.88 8.96 -1.99
CA GLU A 29 7.26 9.04 -1.53
C GLU A 29 7.74 7.65 -1.14
N LEU A 30 8.95 7.29 -1.58
CA LEU A 30 9.57 6.01 -1.27
C LEU A 30 11.05 6.21 -0.99
N THR A 31 11.45 5.91 0.23
CA THR A 31 12.85 5.91 0.67
C THR A 31 13.12 4.62 1.46
N LYS A 32 14.37 4.39 1.86
CA LYS A 32 14.72 3.20 2.66
C LYS A 32 14.01 3.12 4.02
N GLU A 33 13.59 4.25 4.58
CA GLU A 33 13.04 4.33 5.94
C GLU A 33 11.58 4.82 5.98
N LYS A 34 11.07 5.33 4.86
CA LYS A 34 9.77 6.01 4.81
C LYS A 34 9.05 5.73 3.51
N VAL A 35 7.76 5.49 3.63
CA VAL A 35 6.81 5.38 2.53
C VAL A 35 5.61 6.27 2.77
N ILE A 36 5.14 6.93 1.72
CA ILE A 36 3.87 7.65 1.71
C ILE A 36 3.09 7.17 0.48
N THR A 37 1.84 6.78 0.68
CA THR A 37 0.92 6.37 -0.37
C THR A 37 -0.32 7.26 -0.38
N SER A 38 -1.07 7.24 -1.47
CA SER A 38 -2.43 7.74 -1.52
C SER A 38 -3.41 6.60 -1.76
N PHE A 39 -4.62 6.77 -1.26
CA PHE A 39 -5.72 5.85 -1.51
C PHE A 39 -7.05 6.60 -1.52
N THR A 40 -7.79 6.47 -2.62
CA THR A 40 -9.10 7.06 -2.80
C THR A 40 -10.16 6.07 -2.34
N ILE A 41 -10.82 6.37 -1.22
CA ILE A 41 -11.93 5.54 -0.73
C ILE A 41 -13.16 5.81 -1.61
N LYS A 42 -13.55 4.81 -2.39
CA LYS A 42 -14.77 4.83 -3.20
C LYS A 42 -15.94 4.17 -2.46
N GLU A 43 -17.17 4.57 -2.79
CA GLU A 43 -18.39 4.03 -2.17
C GLU A 43 -18.57 2.53 -2.38
N ASP A 44 -18.02 1.99 -3.47
CA ASP A 44 -18.06 0.56 -3.84
C ASP A 44 -16.89 -0.26 -3.27
N ASN A 45 -16.03 0.35 -2.45
CA ASN A 45 -14.94 -0.37 -1.81
C ASN A 45 -15.48 -1.41 -0.81
N ILE A 46 -14.88 -2.60 -0.78
CA ILE A 46 -15.31 -3.74 0.06
C ILE A 46 -15.26 -3.48 1.56
N PHE A 47 -14.49 -2.48 2.01
CA PHE A 47 -14.41 -2.05 3.40
C PHE A 47 -15.23 -0.78 3.69
N VAL A 48 -16.08 -0.34 2.76
CA VAL A 48 -17.11 0.67 3.05
C VAL A 48 -18.39 -0.04 3.48
N ASP A 49 -18.75 0.12 4.76
CA ASP A 49 -20.05 -0.30 5.30
C ASP A 49 -20.85 0.94 5.68
N LYS A 50 -22.10 1.03 5.18
CA LYS A 50 -23.01 2.16 5.44
C LYS A 50 -22.38 3.55 5.19
N GLY A 51 -21.57 3.66 4.13
CA GLY A 51 -20.90 4.91 3.76
C GLY A 51 -19.70 5.27 4.64
N VAL A 52 -19.26 4.36 5.51
CA VAL A 52 -18.09 4.55 6.38
C VAL A 52 -17.03 3.52 6.02
N PHE A 53 -15.80 3.98 5.82
CA PHE A 53 -14.66 3.09 5.67
C PHE A 53 -14.29 2.50 7.04
N VAL A 54 -14.50 1.20 7.20
CA VAL A 54 -14.36 0.52 8.50
C VAL A 54 -12.89 0.30 8.86
N GLU A 55 -12.64 0.00 10.13
CA GLU A 55 -11.31 -0.16 10.72
C GLU A 55 -10.47 -1.21 9.98
N ALA A 56 -11.09 -2.29 9.49
CA ALA A 56 -10.40 -3.31 8.71
C ALA A 56 -9.74 -2.73 7.44
N GLY A 57 -10.42 -1.81 6.76
CA GLY A 57 -9.88 -1.13 5.59
C GLY A 57 -8.70 -0.22 5.93
N LEU A 58 -8.75 0.46 7.08
CA LEU A 58 -7.63 1.28 7.57
C LEU A 58 -6.40 0.42 7.88
N ILE A 59 -6.61 -0.74 8.50
CA ILE A 59 -5.54 -1.69 8.81
C ILE A 59 -4.92 -2.24 7.53
N GLU A 60 -5.73 -2.64 6.56
CA GLU A 60 -5.27 -3.17 5.28
C GLU A 60 -4.50 -2.12 4.46
N ASN A 61 -5.03 -0.89 4.35
CA ASN A 61 -4.34 0.24 3.73
C ASN A 61 -2.97 0.50 4.38
N SER A 62 -2.92 0.48 5.71
CA SER A 62 -1.66 0.67 6.47
C SER A 62 -0.68 -0.48 6.21
N ALA A 63 -1.15 -1.72 6.20
CA ALA A 63 -0.33 -2.91 5.96
C ALA A 63 0.29 -2.92 4.56
N GLN A 64 -0.51 -2.60 3.53
CA GLN A 64 -0.05 -2.50 2.14
C GLN A 64 0.94 -1.35 1.94
N THR A 65 0.66 -0.19 2.55
CA THR A 65 1.58 0.95 2.55
C THR A 65 2.95 0.55 3.12
N CYS A 66 2.99 -0.06 4.30
CA CYS A 66 4.24 -0.53 4.91
C CYS A 66 4.96 -1.60 4.06
N SER A 67 4.20 -2.52 3.45
CA SER A 67 4.76 -3.59 2.62
C SER A 67 5.47 -3.07 1.37
N SER A 68 5.09 -1.87 0.89
CA SER A 68 5.70 -1.24 -0.29
C SER A 68 7.18 -0.89 -0.10
N ILE A 69 7.66 -0.72 1.15
CA ILE A 69 9.11 -0.55 1.44
C ILE A 69 9.89 -1.80 1.02
N LEU A 70 9.38 -2.99 1.34
CA LEU A 70 10.02 -4.26 0.98
C LEU A 70 9.93 -4.53 -0.53
N GLY A 71 8.91 -3.98 -1.19
CA GLY A 71 8.76 -3.99 -2.64
C GLY A 71 9.93 -3.34 -3.39
N GLN A 72 10.71 -2.45 -2.76
CA GLN A 72 11.92 -1.88 -3.39
C GLN A 72 12.91 -2.97 -3.81
N SER A 73 13.14 -3.96 -2.94
CA SER A 73 14.07 -5.07 -3.21
C SER A 73 13.60 -5.96 -4.37
N PHE A 74 12.29 -6.09 -4.58
CA PHE A 74 11.74 -6.78 -5.75
C PHE A 74 12.03 -6.04 -7.06
N PHE A 75 12.01 -4.70 -7.02
CA PHE A 75 12.34 -3.88 -8.19
C PHE A 75 13.83 -3.97 -8.54
N GLU A 76 14.70 -4.08 -7.52
CA GLU A 76 16.15 -4.24 -7.71
C GLU A 76 16.53 -5.63 -8.22
N ASN A 77 15.79 -6.69 -7.84
CA ASN A 77 16.07 -8.05 -8.31
C ASN A 77 14.78 -8.88 -8.51
N PRO A 78 14.11 -8.74 -9.67
CA PRO A 78 12.82 -9.39 -9.95
C PRO A 78 12.86 -10.93 -9.95
N GLU A 79 14.04 -11.53 -10.14
CA GLU A 79 14.24 -12.99 -10.17
C GLU A 79 14.52 -13.59 -8.78
N ALA A 80 14.71 -12.74 -7.76
CA ALA A 80 14.87 -13.23 -6.39
C ALA A 80 13.53 -13.81 -5.90
N ASP A 81 13.49 -15.12 -5.63
CA ASP A 81 12.35 -15.83 -5.02
C ASP A 81 12.15 -15.35 -3.57
N THR A 82 11.64 -14.13 -3.45
CA THR A 82 11.54 -13.41 -2.20
C THR A 82 10.15 -13.68 -1.62
N LYS A 83 10.00 -14.78 -0.89
CA LYS A 83 8.80 -14.98 -0.07
C LYS A 83 8.83 -14.00 1.11
N VAL A 84 8.22 -12.85 0.94
CA VAL A 84 8.05 -11.87 2.01
C VAL A 84 6.86 -12.27 2.87
N ILE A 85 7.12 -12.53 4.15
CA ILE A 85 6.08 -12.70 5.17
C ILE A 85 6.09 -11.45 6.04
N GLY A 86 4.96 -10.73 6.04
CA GLY A 86 4.73 -9.57 6.91
C GLY A 86 3.86 -9.91 8.11
N PHE A 87 4.06 -9.22 9.22
CA PHE A 87 3.23 -9.35 10.43
C PHE A 87 2.85 -7.97 10.97
N ILE A 88 1.58 -7.80 11.33
CA ILE A 88 1.13 -6.68 12.15
C ILE A 88 1.21 -7.14 13.61
N THR A 89 2.17 -6.59 14.36
CA THR A 89 2.45 -7.04 15.73
C THR A 89 1.59 -6.35 16.78
N ASN A 90 1.28 -5.07 16.59
CA ASN A 90 0.46 -4.31 17.52
C ASN A 90 -0.20 -3.10 16.84
N ILE A 91 -1.41 -2.77 17.27
CA ILE A 91 -2.11 -1.53 16.92
C ILE A 91 -2.37 -0.81 18.24
N LYS A 92 -1.73 0.35 18.42
CA LYS A 92 -1.91 1.17 19.62
C LYS A 92 -3.06 2.15 19.41
N LYS A 93 -3.85 2.36 20.47
CA LYS A 93 -4.89 3.37 20.56
C LYS A 93 -4.34 4.68 21.10
#